data_AF-A0A183FV60-F1
#
_entry.id   AF-A0A183FV60-F1
#
_cell.length_a   1.000
_cell.length_b   1.000
_cell.length_c   1.000
_cell.angle_alpha   90.00
_cell.angle_beta   90.00
_cell.angle_gamma   90.00
#
_symmetry.space_group_name_H-M   'P 1'
#
loop_
_entity.id
_entity.type
_entity.pdbx_description
1 polymer ?
#
loop_
_entity_poly.entity_id
_entity_poly.type
_entity_poly.pdbx_seq_one_letter_code
_entity_poly.pdbx_strand_id
1 'polypeptide(L)' 'MYDFECWPATKETKSRLSVMETKMLRWMAGVTSLDRIRNEAIRQKFGVASIADKMREARRDGTATFCVGRKTASVR' A
#
# COMPACT_ATOMS: atom_id res chain seq x y z
N MET A 1 4.46 -20.90 -12.11
CA MET A 1 3.73 -20.88 -10.83
C MET A 1 3.95 -19.51 -10.23
N TYR A 2 2.92 -18.79 -9.79
CA TYR A 2 3.10 -17.43 -9.27
C TYR A 2 3.48 -17.53 -7.79
N ASP A 3 4.75 -17.26 -7.48
CA ASP A 3 5.22 -17.23 -6.10
C ASP A 3 4.55 -16.06 -5.37
N PHE A 4 3.91 -16.39 -4.26
CA PHE A 4 3.22 -15.43 -3.41
C PHE A 4 3.79 -15.53 -2.00
N GLU A 5 4.39 -14.44 -1.53
CA GLU A 5 4.92 -14.36 -0.17
C GLU A 5 3.86 -13.77 0.75
N CYS A 6 3.52 -14.50 1.81
CA CYS A 6 2.58 -14.02 2.81
C CYS A 6 3.32 -13.64 4.10
N TRP A 7 3.04 -12.43 4.57
CA TRP A 7 3.65 -11.79 5.74
C TRP A 7 2.59 -11.50 6.80
N PRO A 8 2.92 -11.65 8.09
CA PRO A 8 2.02 -11.26 9.16
C PRO A 8 1.79 -9.75 9.15
N ALA A 9 0.53 -9.32 9.28
CA ALA A 9 0.14 -7.91 9.28
C ALA A 9 0.46 -7.23 10.63
N THR A 10 1.76 -7.11 10.91
CA THR A 10 2.32 -6.40 12.07
C THR A 10 2.09 -4.88 11.99
N LYS A 11 2.27 -4.16 13.10
CA LYS A 11 2.15 -2.68 13.11
C LYS A 11 3.19 -2.00 12.21
N GLU A 12 4.39 -2.57 12.14
CA GLU A 12 5.48 -2.05 11.29
C GLU A 12 5.18 -2.21 9.80
N THR A 13 4.73 -3.39 9.37
CA THR A 13 4.36 -3.64 7.96
C THR A 13 3.23 -2.73 7.51
N LYS A 14 2.23 -2.48 8.37
CA LYS A 14 1.15 -1.51 8.12
C LYS A 14 1.69 -0.09 7.91
N SER A 15 2.64 0.35 8.73
CA SER A 15 3.26 1.67 8.59
C SER A 15 4.05 1.78 7.28
N ARG A 16 4.88 0.78 6.98
CA ARG A 16 5.67 0.72 5.74
C ARG A 16 4.80 0.74 4.48
N LEU A 17 3.69 0.00 4.48
CA LEU A 17 2.74 -0.02 3.37
C LEU A 17 2.04 1.33 3.19
N SER A 18 1.65 2.00 4.28
CA SER A 18 1.06 3.35 4.21
C SER A 18 2.02 4.39 3.61
N VAL A 19 3.33 4.27 3.92
CA VAL A 19 4.38 5.12 3.33
C VAL A 19 4.55 4.81 1.85
N MET A 20 4.62 3.54 1.47
CA MET A 20 4.73 3.13 0.06
C MET A 20 3.53 3.61 -0.76
N GLU A 21 2.31 3.44 -0.26
CA GLU A 21 1.08 3.92 -0.89
C GLU A 21 1.15 5.43 -1.17
N THR A 22 1.49 6.22 -0.14
CA THR A 22 1.57 7.67 -0.26
C THR A 22 2.65 8.08 -1.28
N LYS A 23 3.79 7.38 -1.29
CA LYS A 23 4.88 7.66 -2.24
C LYS A 23 4.47 7.33 -3.68
N MET A 24 3.76 6.23 -3.89
CA MET A 24 3.23 5.85 -5.22
C MET A 24 2.15 6.82 -5.70
N LEU A 25 1.19 7.19 -4.83
CA LEU A 25 0.14 8.13 -5.17
C LEU A 25 0.71 9.51 -5.53
N ARG A 26 1.73 9.99 -4.80
CA ARG A 26 2.43 11.24 -5.14
C ARG A 26 3.14 11.14 -6.49
N TRP A 27 3.84 10.04 -6.74
CA TRP A 27 4.51 9.81 -8.01
C TRP A 27 3.52 9.78 -9.19
N MET A 28 2.39 9.08 -9.05
CA MET A 28 1.34 9.05 -10.07
C MET A 28 0.66 10.39 -10.28
N ALA A 29 0.50 11.20 -9.23
CA ALA A 29 -0.09 12.53 -9.35
C ALA A 29 0.89 13.60 -9.85
N GLY A 30 2.17 13.27 -10.04
CA GLY A 30 3.22 14.25 -10.34
C GLY A 30 3.41 15.29 -9.22
N VAL A 31 2.95 15.00 -8.01
CA VAL A 31 2.98 15.93 -6.87
C VAL A 31 4.39 15.90 -6.28
N THR A 32 5.07 17.05 -6.35
CA THR A 32 6.41 17.18 -5.78
C THR A 32 6.33 17.45 -4.29
N SER A 33 7.38 17.12 -3.54
CA SER A 33 7.42 17.34 -2.08
C SER A 33 7.22 18.81 -1.67
N LEU A 34 7.30 19.75 -2.62
CA LEU A 34 7.03 21.18 -2.43
C LEU A 34 5.54 21.51 -2.30
N ASP A 35 4.66 20.73 -2.92
CA ASP A 35 3.24 21.03 -3.00
C ASP A 35 2.54 21.04 -1.62
N ARG A 36 3.16 20.45 -0.58
CA ARG A 36 2.61 20.33 0.78
C ARG A 36 1.14 19.84 0.83
N ILE A 37 0.68 19.15 -0.23
CA ILE A 37 -0.68 18.64 -0.32
C ILE A 37 -0.86 17.55 0.73
N ARG A 38 -1.95 17.65 1.50
CA ARG A 38 -2.33 16.63 2.49
C ARG A 38 -2.52 15.28 1.78
N ASN A 39 -1.95 14.22 2.33
CA ASN A 39 -2.04 12.87 1.76
C ASN A 39 -3.49 12.40 1.55
N GLU A 40 -4.42 12.89 2.37
CA GLU A 40 -5.86 12.66 2.24
C GLU A 40 -6.44 13.24 0.94
N ALA A 41 -6.07 14.46 0.55
CA ALA A 41 -6.52 15.07 -0.70
C ALA A 41 -6.00 14.30 -1.93
N ILE A 42 -4.79 13.74 -1.84
CA ILE A 42 -4.22 12.88 -2.90
C ILE A 42 -5.04 11.59 -3.00
N ARG A 43 -5.34 10.94 -1.86
CA ARG A 43 -6.16 9.72 -1.83
C ARG A 43 -7.58 9.96 -2.37
N GLN A 44 -8.19 11.09 -2.02
CA GLN A 44 -9.50 11.48 -2.52
C GLN A 44 -9.50 11.69 -4.04
N LYS A 45 -8.45 12.32 -4.60
CA LYS A 45 -8.30 12.48 -6.06
C LYS A 45 -8.25 11.15 -6.81
N PHE A 46 -7.67 10.11 -6.21
CA PHE A 46 -7.62 8.77 -6.81
C PHE A 46 -8.76 7.84 -6.40
N GLY A 47 -9.64 8.27 -5.48
CA GLY A 47 -10.69 7.41 -4.91
C GLY A 47 -10.15 6.18 -4.17
N VAL A 48 -8.91 6.22 -3.68
CA VAL A 48 -8.26 5.06 -3.04
C VAL A 48 -8.53 5.10 -1.54
N ALA A 49 -9.27 4.09 -1.05
CA ALA A 49 -9.39 3.82 0.38
C ALA A 49 -8.01 3.46 0.97
N SER A 50 -7.65 4.08 2.10
CA SER A 50 -6.30 3.91 2.64
C SER A 50 -5.99 2.45 2.93
N ILE A 51 -4.77 2.00 2.62
CA ILE A 51 -4.32 0.65 2.96
C ILE A 51 -4.45 0.39 4.47
N ALA A 52 -4.26 1.42 5.30
CA ALA A 52 -4.45 1.31 6.75
C ALA A 52 -5.89 0.94 7.14
N ASP A 53 -6.87 1.41 6.37
CA ASP A 53 -8.30 1.11 6.57
C ASP A 53 -8.61 -0.33 6.14
N LYS A 54 -8.17 -0.74 4.95
CA LYS A 54 -8.28 -2.14 4.48
C LYS A 54 -7.60 -3.13 5.42
N MET A 55 -6.46 -2.76 6.00
CA MET A 55 -5.73 -3.59 6.95
C MET A 55 -6.35 -3.62 8.36
N ARG A 56 -7.25 -2.67 8.67
CA ARG A 56 -8.08 -2.68 9.88
C ARG A 56 -9.29 -3.58 9.67
N GLU A 57 -9.89 -3.57 8.48
CA GLU A 57 -10.94 -4.52 8.07
C GLU A 57 -10.42 -5.96 8.14
N ALA A 58 -9.30 -6.25 7.46
CA ALA A 58 -8.68 -7.58 7.48
C ALA A 58 -8.25 -8.05 8.89
N ARG A 59 -7.98 -7.12 9.81
CA ARG A 59 -7.73 -7.45 11.23
C ARG A 59 -9.02 -7.86 11.95
N ARG A 60 -10.17 -7.29 11.60
CA ARG A 60 -11.48 -7.66 12.14
C ARG A 60 -11.94 -9.02 11.62
N ASP A 61 -11.64 -9.33 10.36
CA ASP A 61 -12.07 -10.56 9.70
C ASP A 61 -11.17 -11.78 10.00
N GLY A 62 -10.16 -11.64 10.86
CA GLY A 62 -9.25 -12.72 11.26
C GLY A 62 -8.19 -13.10 10.22
N THR A 63 -8.20 -12.48 9.03
CA THR A 63 -7.25 -12.68 7.93
C THR A 63 -6.09 -11.67 8.00
N ALA A 64 -5.36 -11.64 9.11
CA ALA A 64 -4.26 -10.70 9.35
C ALA A 64 -2.95 -11.05 8.61
N THR A 65 -3.04 -11.48 7.36
CA THR A 65 -1.91 -11.87 6.52
C THR A 65 -1.92 -11.07 5.22
N PHE A 66 -0.86 -10.31 4.99
CA PHE A 66 -0.66 -9.53 3.77
C PHE A 66 0.24 -10.30 2.82
N CYS A 67 -0.09 -10.28 1.55
CA CYS A 67 0.25 -11.38 0.69
C CYS A 67 0.61 -10.71 -0.67
N VAL A 68 1.88 -10.83 -1.09
CA VAL A 68 2.47 -10.10 -2.24
C VAL A 68 2.97 -11.07 -3.29
N GLY A 69 2.54 -10.84 -4.53
CA GLY A 69 3.06 -11.55 -5.69
C GLY A 69 4.44 -11.07 -6.07
N ARG A 70 5.41 -11.97 -6.08
CA ARG A 70 6.67 -11.69 -6.77
C ARG A 70 6.43 -11.88 -8.27
N LYS A 71 6.47 -10.79 -9.02
CA LYS A 71 6.82 -10.89 -10.45
C LYS A 71 8.32 -11.19 -10.50
N THR A 72 8.68 -12.47 -10.54
CA THR A 72 10.03 -12.84 -10.98
C THR A 72 10.16 -12.33 -12.41
N ALA A 73 11.08 -11.38 -12.63
CA ALA A 73 11.43 -10.98 -13.98
C ALA A 73 11.97 -12.25 -14.66
N SER A 74 11.27 -12.72 -15.68
CA SER A 74 11.79 -13.79 -16.54
C SER A 74 13.09 -13.27 -17.14
N VAL A 75 14.22 -13.77 -16.65
CA VAL A 75 15.49 -13.68 -17.37
C VAL A 75 15.27 -14.46 -18.65
N ARG A 76 15.27 -13.76 -19.78
CA ARG A 76 15.33 -14.36 -21.11
C ARG A 76 16.79 -14.33 -21.57
#